data_AF-A0A4R6V8M1-F1
#
_entry.id   AF-A0A4R6V8M1-F1
#
_cell.length_a   1.000
_cell.length_b   1.000
_cell.length_c   1.000
_cell.angle_alpha   90.00
_cell.angle_beta   90.00
_cell.angle_gamma   90.00
#
_symmetry.space_group_name_H-M   'P 1'
#
loop_
_entity.id
_entity.type
_entity.pdbx_description
1 polymer ?
#
loop_
_entity_poly.entity_id
_entity_poly.type
_entity_poly.pdbx_seq_one_letter_code
_entity_poly.pdbx_strand_id
1 'polypeptide(L)' 'MKKGLLILTALLGLNGCGTLVTLLNPAQPYSAYAGTKYDWEMAQKWGLPILDLPLSFLLDSLLLSTLAVQE' A
#
# COMPACT_ATOMS: atom_id res chain seq x y z
N MET A 1 -27.64 -17.68 -6.58
CA MET A 1 -26.45 -18.06 -7.38
C MET A 1 -25.59 -16.85 -7.80
N LYS A 2 -26.16 -15.73 -8.27
CA LYS A 2 -25.38 -14.53 -8.69
C LYS A 2 -24.55 -13.84 -7.58
N LYS A 3 -25.07 -13.77 -6.34
CA LYS A 3 -24.39 -13.10 -5.21
C LYS A 3 -23.08 -13.78 -4.78
N GLY A 4 -23.05 -15.12 -4.78
CA GLY A 4 -21.86 -15.89 -4.42
C GLY A 4 -20.73 -15.75 -5.44
N LEU A 5 -21.08 -15.59 -6.72
CA LEU A 5 -20.11 -15.37 -7.78
C LEU A 5 -19.38 -14.03 -7.60
N LEU A 6 -20.10 -12.95 -7.29
CA LEU A 6 -19.51 -11.62 -7.05
C LEU A 6 -18.56 -11.61 -5.86
N ILE A 7 -18.93 -12.31 -4.78
CA ILE A 7 -18.08 -12.45 -3.60
C ILE A 7 -16.81 -13.22 -3.97
N LEU A 8 -16.92 -14.31 -4.73
CA LEU A 8 -15.76 -15.08 -5.17
C LEU A 8 -14.81 -14.25 -6.06
N THR A 9 -15.33 -13.42 -6.98
CA THR A 9 -14.49 -12.53 -7.79
C THR A 9 -13.78 -11.47 -6.95
N ALA A 10 -14.46 -10.91 -5.94
CA ALA A 10 -13.86 -9.97 -5.02
C ALA A 10 -12.76 -10.63 -4.17
N LEU A 11 -12.97 -11.85 -3.68
CA LEU A 11 -11.96 -12.59 -2.93
C LEU A 11 -10.73 -12.94 -3.78
N LEU A 12 -10.93 -13.29 -5.06
CA LEU A 12 -9.83 -13.57 -5.98
C LEU A 12 -9.05 -12.30 -6.40
N GLY A 13 -9.68 -11.13 -6.29
CA GLY A 13 -9.05 -9.82 -6.49
C GLY A 13 -8.23 -9.29 -5.29
N LEU A 14 -8.30 -9.94 -4.12
CA LEU A 14 -7.55 -9.53 -2.92
C LEU A 14 -6.04 -9.74 -3.02
N ASN A 15 -5.55 -10.40 -4.08
CA ASN A 15 -4.11 -10.55 -4.34
C ASN A 15 -3.38 -9.20 -4.57
N GLY A 16 -4.11 -8.10 -4.75
CA GLY A 16 -3.55 -6.75 -4.90
C GLY A 16 -3.23 -6.02 -3.60
N CYS A 17 -3.70 -6.49 -2.44
CA CYS A 17 -3.32 -5.93 -1.13
C CYS A 17 -2.06 -6.62 -0.62
N GLY A 18 -0.97 -6.50 -1.40
CA GLY A 18 0.33 -7.01 -1.02
C GLY A 18 0.97 -6.07 -0.01
N THR A 19 0.78 -6.31 1.29
CA THR A 19 1.64 -5.70 2.30
C THR A 19 3.04 -6.28 2.11
N LEU A 20 3.93 -5.49 1.50
CA LEU A 20 5.34 -5.83 1.30
C LEU A 20 6.07 -5.79 2.65
N VAL A 21 6.00 -6.88 3.41
CA VAL A 21 6.79 -7.06 4.63
C VAL A 21 8.08 -7.78 4.27
N THR A 22 9.14 -7.03 4.04
CA THR A 22 10.49 -7.62 3.99
C THR A 22 11.02 -7.73 5.43
N LEU A 23 11.27 -8.96 5.89
CA LEU A 23 12.00 -9.22 7.13
C LEU A 23 13.45 -8.79 6.94
N LEU A 24 13.91 -7.82 7.73
CA LEU A 24 15.31 -7.38 7.73
C LEU A 24 16.21 -8.57 8.10
N ASN A 25 17.09 -8.98 7.19
CA ASN A 25 18.10 -10.00 7.47
C ASN A 25 19.17 -9.41 8.41
N PRO A 26 19.33 -9.91 9.65
CA PRO A 26 20.29 -9.37 10.61
C PRO A 26 21.76 -9.56 10.20
N ALA A 27 22.04 -10.39 9.18
CA ALA A 27 23.38 -10.56 8.63
C ALA A 27 23.78 -9.46 7.62
N GLN A 28 22.84 -8.60 7.19
CA GLN A 28 23.14 -7.50 6.28
C GLN A 28 23.35 -6.18 7.04
N PRO A 29 24.32 -5.35 6.63
CA PRO A 29 24.49 -4.03 7.22
C PRO A 29 23.24 -3.19 7.01
N TYR A 30 22.93 -2.35 8.01
CA TYR A 30 21.81 -1.42 7.95
C TYR A 30 21.96 -0.50 6.72
N SER A 31 20.90 -0.43 5.92
CA SER A 31 20.77 0.55 4.84
C SER A 31 19.55 1.43 5.14
N ALA A 32 19.75 2.74 5.13
CA ALA A 32 18.65 3.67 5.20
C ALA A 32 17.67 3.39 4.04
N TYR A 33 16.37 3.45 4.33
CA TYR A 33 15.29 3.29 3.34
C TYR A 33 15.30 1.95 2.58
N ALA A 34 15.87 0.88 3.15
CA ALA A 34 15.93 -0.44 2.49
C ALA A 34 14.55 -0.97 2.06
N GLY A 35 13.52 -0.78 2.90
CA GLY A 35 12.14 -1.13 2.57
C GLY A 35 11.60 -0.33 1.38
N THR A 36 11.72 1.00 1.43
CA THR A 36 11.28 1.89 0.34
C THR A 36 11.95 1.56 -0.99
N LYS A 37 13.26 1.25 -0.97
CA LYS A 37 14.00 0.85 -2.18
C LYS A 37 13.47 -0.46 -2.76
N TYR A 38 13.20 -1.44 -1.91
CA TYR A 38 12.62 -2.70 -2.34
C TYR A 38 11.20 -2.52 -2.89
N ASP A 39 10.35 -1.75 -2.21
CA ASP A 39 8.98 -1.47 -2.64
C ASP A 39 8.96 -0.77 -4.00
N TRP A 40 9.89 0.17 -4.21
CA TRP A 40 10.09 0.85 -5.49
C TRP A 40 10.50 -0.13 -6.61
N GLU A 41 11.43 -1.05 -6.33
CA GLU A 41 11.83 -2.08 -7.30
C GLU A 41 10.69 -3.07 -7.61
N MET A 42 9.89 -3.45 -6.62
CA MET A 42 8.75 -4.36 -6.81
C MET A 42 7.62 -3.68 -7.58
N ALA A 43 7.29 -2.43 -7.25
CA ALA A 43 6.27 -1.66 -7.95
C ALA A 43 6.60 -1.52 -9.44
N GLN A 44 7.88 -1.29 -9.79
CA GLN A 44 8.32 -1.32 -11.19
C GLN A 44 8.13 -2.69 -11.84
N LYS A 45 8.51 -3.78 -11.18
CA LYS A 45 8.34 -5.15 -11.71
C LYS A 45 6.87 -5.53 -11.91
N TRP A 46 5.99 -5.03 -11.06
CA TRP A 46 4.56 -5.31 -11.10
C TRP A 46 3.78 -4.31 -11.97
N GLY A 47 4.45 -3.33 -12.57
CA GLY A 47 3.81 -2.30 -13.39
C GLY A 47 2.83 -1.43 -12.59
N LEU A 48 3.05 -1.29 -11.28
CA LEU A 48 2.20 -0.48 -10.41
C LEU A 48 2.60 0.99 -10.53
N PRO A 49 1.63 1.92 -10.70
CA PRO A 49 1.91 3.34 -10.68
C PRO A 49 2.33 3.74 -9.27
N ILE A 50 3.49 4.39 -9.15
CA ILE A 50 3.97 4.94 -7.89
C ILE A 50 3.52 6.40 -7.82
N LEU A 51 2.75 6.70 -6.79
CA LEU A 51 2.26 8.05 -6.52
C LEU A 51 3.05 8.61 -5.34
N ASP A 52 3.95 9.54 -5.64
CA ASP A 52 4.67 10.28 -4.60
C ASP A 52 3.77 11.44 -4.12
N LEU A 53 3.28 11.34 -2.89
CA LEU A 53 2.44 12.37 -2.28
C LEU A 53 3.22 13.04 -1.15
N PRO A 54 3.23 14.39 -1.08
CA PRO A 54 3.81 15.07 0.05
C PRO A 54 3.03 14.71 1.31
N LEU A 55 3.74 14.46 2.41
CA LEU A 55 3.13 14.10 3.69
C LEU A 55 2.10 15.15 4.15
N SER A 56 2.35 16.43 3.87
CA SER A 56 1.40 17.52 4.14
C SER A 56 0.05 17.29 3.48
N PHE A 57 0.01 16.80 2.25
CA PHE A 57 -1.24 16.52 1.55
C PHE A 57 -2.04 15.39 2.21
N LEU A 58 -1.35 14.33 2.67
CA LEU A 58 -1.99 13.24 3.40
C LEU A 58 -2.55 13.71 4.75
N LEU A 59 -1.77 14.51 5.47
CA LEU A 59 -2.18 15.07 6.76
C LEU A 59 -3.37 16.02 6.61
N ASP A 60 -3.32 16.92 5.63
CA ASP A 60 -4.41 17.87 5.35
C ASP A 60 -5.69 17.12 4.97
N SER A 61 -5.57 16.07 4.13
CA SER A 61 -6.72 15.24 3.72
C SER A 61 -7.31 14.46 4.89
N LEU A 62 -6.46 13.86 5.75
CA LEU A 62 -6.91 13.13 6.93
C LEU A 62 -7.58 14.05 7.93
N LEU A 63 -6.96 15.19 8.26
CA LEU A 63 -7.51 16.16 9.19
C LEU A 63 -8.85 16.71 8.69
N LEU A 64 -8.95 17.07 7.41
CA LEU A 64 -10.22 17.53 6.83
C LEU A 64 -11.30 16.45 6.87
N SER A 65 -10.94 15.18 6.59
CA SER A 65 -11.89 14.07 6.62
C SER A 65 -12.39 13.75 8.04
N THR A 66 -11.53 13.84 9.06
CA THR A 66 -11.94 13.65 10.45
C THR A 66 -12.86 14.77 10.95
N LEU A 67 -12.65 16.01 10.47
CA LEU A 67 -13.50 17.14 10.81
C LEU A 67 -14.87 17.05 10.11
N ALA A 68 -14.91 16.59 8.85
CA ALA A 68 -16.14 16.42 8.10
C ALA A 68 -17.04 15.27 8.60
N VAL A 69 -16.48 14.31 9.35
CA VAL A 69 -17.23 13.20 9.99
C VAL A 69 -17.95 13.64 11.27
N GLN A 70 -17.68 14.85 11.77
CA GLN A 70 -18.15 15.31 13.08
C GLN A 70 -19.40 16.21 13.03
N GLU A 71 -19.98 16.41 11.84
CA GLU A 71 -21.27 17.11 11.60
C GLU A 71 -22.42 16.12 11.37
#